data_AF-M1ZZZ4-F1
#
_entry.id   AF-M1ZZZ4-F1
#
_cell.length_a   1.000
_cell.length_b   1.000
_cell.length_c   1.000
_cell.angle_alpha   90.00
_cell.angle_beta   90.00
_cell.angle_gamma   90.00
#
_symmetry.space_group_name_H-M   'P 1'
#
loop_
_entity.id
_entity.type
_entity.pdbx_description
1 polymer ?
#
loop_
_entity_poly.entity_id
_entity_poly.type
_entity_poly.pdbx_seq_one_letter_code
_entity_poly.pdbx_strand_id
1 'polypeptide(L)' 'MILFESLKGCENMKKLIAAKDIEALILKGEKVLYVDGTEIITPSAKDLVKNNGIVITTEAPAPKVEHLIGKNVP' A
#
# COMPACT_ATOMS: atom_id res chain seq x y z
N MET A 1 1.43 -25.73 2.88
CA MET A 1 2.50 -24.95 2.24
C MET A 1 2.34 -23.49 2.66
N ILE A 2 2.74 -23.14 3.88
CA ILE A 2 2.84 -21.75 4.33
C ILE A 2 4.33 -21.46 4.29
N LEU A 3 4.74 -20.69 3.28
CA LEU A 3 6.12 -20.32 3.04
C LEU A 3 6.60 -19.37 4.15
N PHE A 4 7.07 -19.93 5.25
CA PHE A 4 7.87 -19.23 6.26
C PHE A 4 9.35 -19.45 5.89
N GLU A 5 9.76 -18.95 4.73
CA GLU A 5 11.18 -18.96 4.38
C GLU A 5 11.91 -17.80 5.07
N SER A 6 12.81 -18.20 5.97
CA SER A 6 14.11 -17.59 6.21
C SER A 6 14.13 -16.09 6.55
N LEU A 7 14.05 -15.78 7.84
CA LEU A 7 14.55 -14.53 8.40
C LEU A 7 16.09 -14.57 8.44
N LYS A 8 16.72 -14.31 7.29
CA LYS A 8 18.11 -13.88 7.20
C LYS A 8 18.20 -12.47 7.79
N GLY A 9 18.87 -12.35 8.94
CA GLY A 9 19.02 -11.10 9.66
C GLY A 9 19.91 -10.09 8.95
N CYS A 10 19.62 -8.81 9.26
CA CYS A 10 20.35 -7.58 8.95
C CYS A 10 20.22 -7.06 7.51
N GLU A 11 19.30 -6.11 7.31
CA GLU A 11 19.38 -4.89 6.49
C GLU A 11 17.96 -4.50 6.01
N ASN A 12 17.60 -3.24 6.21
CA ASN A 12 16.30 -2.60 5.93
C ASN A 12 15.24 -2.78 7.02
N MET A 13 14.95 -1.70 7.75
CA MET A 13 13.73 -1.55 8.53
C MET A 13 12.54 -1.70 7.57
N LYS A 14 11.96 -2.90 7.51
CA LYS A 14 10.74 -3.15 6.76
C LYS A 14 9.61 -2.36 7.39
N LYS A 15 8.88 -1.59 6.59
CA LYS A 15 7.72 -0.83 7.07
C LYS A 15 6.61 -1.82 7.45
N LEU A 16 6.09 -1.70 8.66
CA LEU A 16 5.01 -2.54 9.17
C LEU A 16 3.67 -1.91 8.81
N ILE A 17 2.78 -2.69 8.17
CA ILE A 17 1.40 -2.31 7.90
C ILE A 17 0.50 -3.05 8.88
N ALA A 18 -0.08 -2.30 9.80
CA ALA A 18 -0.99 -2.80 10.82
C ALA A 18 -2.45 -2.55 10.42
N ALA A 19 -3.38 -3.14 11.17
CA ALA A 19 -4.81 -2.94 10.98
C ALA A 19 -5.19 -1.45 10.97
N LYS A 20 -4.56 -0.67 11.86
CA LYS A 20 -4.77 0.78 12.00
C LYS A 20 -4.45 1.57 10.72
N ASP A 21 -3.43 1.14 9.98
CA ASP A 21 -3.07 1.76 8.70
C ASP A 21 -4.16 1.51 7.65
N ILE A 22 -4.73 0.30 7.64
CA ILE A 22 -5.83 -0.06 6.74
C ILE A 22 -7.11 0.69 7.12
N GLU A 23 -7.41 0.81 8.41
CA GLU A 23 -8.54 1.61 8.91
C GLU A 23 -8.41 3.07 8.47
N ALA A 24 -7.20 3.65 8.57
CA ALA A 24 -6.95 5.01 8.08
C ALA A 24 -7.14 5.15 6.56
N LEU A 25 -6.76 4.14 5.77
CA LEU A 25 -7.03 4.07 4.33
C LEU A 25 -8.53 4.05 4.02
N ILE A 26 -9.29 3.22 4.76
CA ILE A 26 -10.74 3.13 4.64
C ILE A 26 -11.39 4.48 4.98
N LEU A 27 -10.93 5.14 6.05
CA LEU A 27 -11.43 6.46 6.45
C LEU A 27 -11.16 7.54 5.39
N LYS A 28 -10.05 7.44 4.66
CA LYS A 28 -9.75 8.32 3.51
C LYS A 28 -10.60 7.99 2.27
N GLY A 29 -11.29 6.85 2.26
CA GLY A 29 -12.02 6.35 1.09
C GLY A 29 -11.11 5.73 0.03
N GLU A 30 -9.84 5.47 0.36
CA GLU A 30 -8.90 4.83 -0.54
C GLU A 30 -9.03 3.30 -0.46
N LYS A 31 -9.26 2.67 -1.61
CA LYS A 31 -9.39 1.20 -1.73
C LYS A 31 -8.17 0.54 -2.34
N VAL A 32 -7.07 1.27 -2.48
CA VAL A 32 -5.82 0.76 -3.06
C VAL A 32 -4.70 1.03 -2.08
N LEU A 33 -4.04 -0.03 -1.63
CA LEU A 33 -2.86 0.04 -0.79
C LEU A 33 -1.63 -0.23 -1.65
N TYR A 34 -0.77 0.77 -1.75
CA TYR A 34 0.52 0.65 -2.44
C TYR A 34 1.58 0.12 -1.49
N VAL A 35 2.28 -0.94 -1.90
CA VAL A 35 3.39 -1.54 -1.15
C VAL A 35 4.55 -1.78 -2.09
N ASP A 36 5.78 -1.50 -1.69
CA ASP A 36 6.97 -1.77 -2.50
C ASP A 36 7.35 -3.27 -2.49
N GLY A 37 6.68 -4.06 -1.65
CA GLY A 37 6.95 -5.50 -1.47
C GLY A 37 8.01 -5.77 -0.41
N THR A 38 8.58 -4.70 0.18
CA THR A 38 9.47 -4.78 1.34
C THR A 38 8.71 -4.74 2.67
N GLU A 39 7.44 -4.38 2.63
CA GLU A 39 6.59 -4.19 3.81
C GLU A 39 6.13 -5.50 4.44
N ILE A 40 6.04 -5.49 5.77
CA ILE A 40 5.42 -6.57 6.52
C ILE A 40 3.97 -6.21 6.77
N ILE A 41 3.05 -7.03 6.25
CA ILE A 41 1.62 -6.86 6.47
C ILE A 41 1.21 -7.81 7.59
N THR A 42 0.67 -7.26 8.68
CA THR A 42 0.16 -8.08 9.79
C THR A 42 -1.03 -8.94 9.33
N PRO A 43 -1.25 -10.13 9.92
CA PRO A 43 -2.41 -10.96 9.58
C PRO A 43 -3.74 -10.22 9.70
N SER A 44 -3.90 -9.38 10.74
CA SER A 44 -5.08 -8.54 10.95
C SER A 44 -5.28 -7.50 9.84
N ALA A 45 -4.20 -6.87 9.36
CA ALA A 45 -4.29 -5.95 8.22
C ALA A 45 -4.72 -6.67 6.94
N LYS A 46 -4.18 -7.87 6.68
CA LYS A 46 -4.52 -8.69 5.52
C LYS A 46 -6.00 -9.10 5.52
N ASP A 47 -6.56 -9.35 6.70
CA ASP A 47 -7.98 -9.63 6.88
C ASP A 47 -8.84 -8.41 6.53
N LEU A 48 -8.51 -7.24 7.08
CA LEU A 48 -9.20 -5.98 6.78
C LEU A 48 -9.17 -5.64 5.29
N VAL A 49 -8.04 -5.86 4.62
CA VAL A 49 -7.91 -5.65 3.17
C VAL A 49 -8.93 -6.49 2.42
N LYS A 50 -9.02 -7.78 2.73
CA LYS A 50 -9.98 -8.69 2.08
C LYS A 50 -11.43 -8.33 2.41
N ASN A 51 -11.71 -8.06 3.69
CA ASN A 51 -13.07 -7.77 4.16
C ASN A 51 -13.63 -6.47 3.57
N ASN A 52 -12.78 -5.47 3.35
CA ASN A 52 -13.17 -4.17 2.80
C ASN A 52 -12.97 -4.07 1.27
N GLY A 53 -12.50 -5.13 0.61
CA GLY A 53 -12.24 -5.14 -0.83
C GLY A 53 -11.14 -4.17 -1.26
N ILE A 54 -10.11 -4.00 -0.42
CA ILE A 54 -8.95 -3.17 -0.71
C ILE A 54 -7.99 -3.98 -1.60
N VAL A 55 -7.47 -3.35 -2.63
CA VAL A 55 -6.51 -3.95 -3.56
C VAL A 55 -5.11 -3.56 -3.10
N ILE A 56 -4.25 -4.55 -2.86
CA ILE A 56 -2.83 -4.32 -2.62
C ILE A 56 -2.12 -4.37 -3.96
N THR A 57 -1.36 -3.32 -4.30
CA THR A 57 -0.59 -3.25 -5.54
C THR A 57 0.85 -2.83 -5.26
N THR A 58 1.77 -3.37 -6.05
CA THR A 58 3.19 -3.00 -6.05
C THR A 58 3.54 -1.99 -7.12
N GLU A 59 2.61 -1.70 -8.02
CA GLU A 59 2.77 -0.66 -9.02
C GLU A 59 2.58 0.68 -8.32
N ALA A 60 3.67 1.42 -8.14
CA ALA A 60 3.60 2.80 -7.67
C ALA A 60 2.55 3.56 -8.51
N PRO A 61 1.72 4.42 -7.91
CA PRO A 61 0.80 5.21 -8.70
C PRO A 61 1.65 5.99 -9.70
N ALA A 62 1.48 5.71 -11.00
CA ALA A 62 1.98 6.58 -12.03
C ALA A 62 1.57 8.00 -11.59
N PRO A 63 2.51 8.97 -11.55
CA PRO A 63 2.14 10.32 -11.18
C PRO A 63 0.92 10.64 -12.03
N LYS A 64 -0.21 10.95 -11.39
CA LYS A 64 -1.25 11.70 -12.05
C LYS A 64 -0.51 12.95 -12.49
N VAL A 65 -0.04 12.94 -13.73
CA VAL A 65 0.28 14.12 -14.48
C VAL A 65 -1.00 14.92 -14.35
N GLU A 66 -1.01 15.84 -13.40
CA GLU A 66 -1.86 17.01 -13.49
C GLU A 66 -1.57 17.51 -14.89
N HIS A 67 -2.53 17.22 -15.77
CA HIS A 67 -2.61 17.82 -17.07
C HIS A 67 -2.74 19.30 -16.77
N LEU A 68 -1.62 20.01 -16.72
CA LEU A 68 -1.54 21.45 -16.79
C LEU A 68 -2.11 21.78 -18.17
N ILE A 69 -3.44 21.85 -18.22
CA ILE A 69 -4.18 22.40 -19.34
C ILE A 69 -3.64 23.80 -19.57
N GLY A 70 -3.08 23.99 -20.76
CA GLY A 70 -2.64 25.29 -21.21
C GLY A 70 -3.78 26.32 -21.24
N LYS A 71 -3.33 27.57 -21.12
CA LYS A 71 -3.89 28.88 -21.49
C LYS A 71 -3.57 29.79 -20.31
N ASN A 72 -2.77 30.85 -20.50
CA ASN A 72 -3.23 32.04 -21.18
C ASN A 72 -2.07 32.78 -21.88
N VAL A 73 -2.25 33.00 -23.18
CA VAL A 73 -1.80 34.20 -23.93
C VAL A 73 -2.86 35.27 -23.64
N PRO A 74 -2.48 36.52 -23.29
CA PRO A 74 -2.12 37.55 -24.26
C PRO A 74 -0.72 38.12 -24.10
#